data_AF-A0A3B8PXQ3-F1
#
_entry.id   AF-A0A3B8PXQ3-F1
#
_cell.length_a   1.000
_cell.length_b   1.000
_cell.length_c   1.000
_cell.angle_alpha   90.00
_cell.angle_beta   90.00
_cell.angle_gamma   90.00
#
_symmetry.space_group_name_H-M   'P 1'
#
loop_
_entity.id
_entity.type
_entity.pdbx_description
1 polymer ?
#
loop_
_entity_poly.entity_id
_entity_poly.type
_entity_poly.pdbx_seq_one_letter_code
_entity_poly.pdbx_strand_id
1 'polypeptide(L)'
;MLGLVAMFVASTLGAAGQTNTLEAQFQAANQLVAQGKFAEGAEAYAKLPVGNRTSMALEYNRGLAHARSGELGRAQAHLLRAERLAPRNAAVQAALSQVSAKLPAQANNTFSGPLEWTDRLTLNEWGGLALLGVWAWGVLLLLGRWRPALSAPLRGYTIGVGCLAVIITGLTIAAWVRRAHLPDALVLRPDTVVRVSPLEEARPAFSLAEGARVRSSEAPNGWLLVEEPSTRRFGWVKADAIARLPLL
;
A
#
# COMPACT_ATOMS: atom_id res chain seq x y z
N MET A 1 35.29 11.61 24.70
CA MET A 1 33.81 11.46 24.72
C MET A 1 33.03 12.79 24.67
N LEU A 2 33.66 13.95 24.38
CA LEU A 2 32.96 15.24 24.27
C LEU A 2 32.59 15.65 22.83
N GLY A 3 33.25 15.08 21.80
CA GLY A 3 32.96 15.40 20.39
C GLY A 3 31.68 14.76 19.81
N LEU A 4 31.17 13.71 20.44
CA LEU A 4 30.01 12.95 19.94
C LEU A 4 28.66 13.56 20.37
N VAL A 5 28.66 14.36 21.44
CA VAL A 5 27.46 15.04 21.96
C VAL A 5 27.14 16.30 21.14
N ALA A 6 28.15 17.00 20.62
CA ALA A 6 27.94 18.20 19.78
C ALA A 6 27.33 17.87 18.40
N MET A 7 27.64 16.70 17.81
CA MET A 7 27.04 16.24 16.55
C MET A 7 25.56 15.82 16.69
N PHE A 8 25.12 15.47 17.91
CA PHE A 8 23.73 15.08 18.16
C PHE A 8 22.81 16.28 18.42
N VAL A 9 23.36 17.42 18.86
CA VAL A 9 22.60 18.64 19.11
C VAL A 9 22.44 19.49 17.84
N ALA A 10 23.42 19.46 16.92
CA ALA A 10 23.29 20.16 15.64
C ALA A 10 22.27 19.52 14.68
N SER A 11 22.03 18.21 14.81
CA SER A 11 21.08 17.46 13.99
C SER A 11 19.61 17.62 14.44
N THR A 12 19.35 17.97 15.70
CA THR A 12 18.00 18.19 16.21
C THR A 12 17.44 19.58 15.86
N LEU A 13 18.29 20.61 15.75
CA LEU A 13 17.84 21.96 15.34
C LEU A 13 17.41 22.04 13.87
N GLY A 14 18.05 21.28 12.97
CA GLY A 14 17.66 21.22 11.55
C GLY A 14 16.35 20.48 11.30
N ALA A 15 16.09 19.41 12.08
CA ALA A 15 14.87 18.62 11.97
C ALA A 15 13.62 19.36 12.46
N ALA A 16 13.73 20.18 13.50
CA ALA A 16 12.60 20.97 14.02
C ALA A 16 12.13 22.05 13.03
N GLY A 17 13.07 22.72 12.34
CA GLY A 17 12.75 23.72 11.32
C GLY A 17 12.03 23.15 10.09
N GLN A 18 12.47 21.99 9.59
CA GLN A 18 11.81 21.31 8.46
C GLN A 18 10.41 20.80 8.82
N THR A 19 10.22 20.27 10.03
CA THR A 19 8.91 19.77 10.49
C THR A 19 7.87 20.90 10.53
N ASN A 20 8.25 22.06 11.07
CA ASN A 20 7.35 23.24 11.12
C ASN A 20 6.98 23.76 9.72
N THR A 21 7.91 23.71 8.75
CA THR A 21 7.61 24.14 7.37
C THR A 21 6.67 23.18 6.63
N LEU A 22 6.80 21.88 6.85
CA LEU A 22 5.94 20.85 6.28
C LEU A 22 4.50 20.95 6.81
N GLU A 23 4.35 21.14 8.11
CA GLU A 23 3.05 21.32 8.74
C GLU A 23 2.38 22.60 8.24
N ALA A 24 3.11 23.70 8.11
CA ALA A 24 2.58 24.94 7.52
C ALA A 24 2.12 24.75 6.07
N GLN A 25 2.89 24.04 5.23
CA GLN A 25 2.49 23.72 3.85
C GLN A 25 1.26 22.83 3.80
N PHE A 26 1.18 21.83 4.69
CA PHE A 26 0.02 20.97 4.81
C PHE A 26 -1.23 21.76 5.21
N GLN A 27 -1.12 22.67 6.17
CA GLN A 27 -2.23 23.53 6.58
C GLN A 27 -2.64 24.52 5.49
N ALA A 28 -1.70 25.07 4.72
CA ALA A 28 -2.01 25.90 3.56
C ALA A 28 -2.83 25.13 2.51
N ALA A 29 -2.48 23.86 2.25
CA ALA A 29 -3.26 22.99 1.37
C ALA A 29 -4.66 22.70 1.96
N ASN A 30 -4.77 22.46 3.27
CA ASN A 30 -6.07 22.30 3.96
C ASN A 30 -6.94 23.56 3.79
N GLN A 31 -6.37 24.75 3.88
CA GLN A 31 -7.10 26.01 3.70
C GLN A 31 -7.66 26.17 2.28
N LEU A 32 -6.88 25.82 1.24
CA LEU A 32 -7.38 25.82 -0.14
C LEU A 32 -8.59 24.89 -0.28
N VAL A 33 -8.50 23.66 0.26
CA VAL A 33 -9.61 22.71 0.25
C VAL A 33 -10.81 23.23 1.04
N ALA A 34 -10.60 23.87 2.20
CA ALA A 34 -11.66 24.46 3.01
C ALA A 34 -12.38 25.61 2.29
N GLN A 35 -11.68 26.35 1.43
CA GLN A 35 -12.25 27.39 0.57
C GLN A 35 -12.98 26.84 -0.68
N GLY A 36 -13.06 25.51 -0.83
CA GLY A 36 -13.65 24.87 -2.00
C GLY A 36 -12.73 24.77 -3.22
N LYS A 37 -11.46 25.20 -3.10
CA LYS A 37 -10.46 25.15 -4.18
C LYS A 37 -9.80 23.78 -4.24
N PHE A 38 -10.56 22.76 -4.61
CA PHE A 38 -10.14 21.37 -4.50
C PHE A 38 -8.96 21.00 -5.41
N ALA A 39 -8.96 21.45 -6.66
CA ALA A 39 -7.86 21.19 -7.60
C ALA A 39 -6.55 21.84 -7.13
N GLU A 40 -6.60 23.12 -6.73
CA GLU A 40 -5.44 23.83 -6.16
C GLU A 40 -4.93 23.16 -4.88
N GLY A 41 -5.84 22.71 -4.01
CA GLY A 41 -5.49 21.97 -2.80
C GLY A 41 -4.81 20.63 -3.11
N ALA A 42 -5.30 19.89 -4.11
CA ALA A 42 -4.69 18.63 -4.55
C ALA A 42 -3.27 18.83 -5.11
N GLU A 43 -3.06 19.88 -5.90
CA GLU A 43 -1.73 20.28 -6.37
C GLU A 43 -0.82 20.73 -5.23
N ALA A 44 -1.34 21.48 -4.26
CA ALA A 44 -0.60 21.89 -3.08
C ALA A 44 -0.13 20.66 -2.30
N TYR A 45 -0.99 19.65 -2.07
CA TYR A 45 -0.59 18.39 -1.45
C TYR A 45 0.48 17.65 -2.26
N ALA A 46 0.40 17.67 -3.59
CA ALA A 46 1.37 17.00 -4.45
C ALA A 46 2.79 17.58 -4.36
N LYS A 47 2.91 18.86 -3.96
CA LYS A 47 4.18 19.56 -3.79
C LYS A 47 4.83 19.30 -2.43
N LEU A 48 4.11 18.73 -1.45
CA LEU A 48 4.74 18.36 -0.18
C LEU A 48 5.80 17.27 -0.44
N PRO A 49 7.04 17.44 0.07
CA PRO A 49 8.09 16.46 -0.14
C PRO A 49 7.73 15.18 0.62
N VAL A 50 7.40 14.13 -0.14
CA VAL A 50 6.90 12.86 0.42
C VAL A 50 8.06 11.96 0.89
N GLY A 51 9.30 12.18 0.42
CA GLY A 51 10.44 11.31 0.73
C GLY A 51 10.08 9.81 0.66
N ASN A 52 10.63 9.00 1.56
CA ASN A 52 10.19 7.61 1.78
C ASN A 52 8.99 7.48 2.74
N ARG A 53 8.35 8.59 3.15
CA ARG A 53 7.32 8.58 4.21
C ARG A 53 6.19 9.53 3.86
N THR A 54 5.15 8.99 3.22
CA THR A 54 3.82 9.62 3.20
C THR A 54 3.11 9.40 4.53
N SER A 55 2.00 10.10 4.78
CA SER A 55 1.15 9.92 5.96
C SER A 55 -0.29 9.62 5.55
N MET A 56 -1.02 8.92 6.43
CA MET A 56 -2.44 8.62 6.21
C MET A 56 -3.23 9.91 5.97
N ALA A 57 -2.98 10.95 6.76
CA ALA A 57 -3.68 12.23 6.64
C ALA A 57 -3.41 12.93 5.29
N LEU A 58 -2.17 12.88 4.80
CA LEU A 58 -1.81 13.46 3.50
C LEU A 58 -2.50 12.75 2.34
N GLU A 59 -2.41 11.42 2.31
CA GLU A 59 -3.07 10.62 1.26
C GLU A 59 -4.59 10.74 1.34
N TYR A 60 -5.16 10.75 2.55
CA TYR A 60 -6.60 10.91 2.76
C TYR A 60 -7.10 12.27 2.26
N ASN A 61 -6.46 13.36 2.69
CA ASN A 61 -6.89 14.72 2.30
C ASN A 61 -6.70 14.96 0.80
N ARG A 62 -5.59 14.48 0.22
CA ARG A 62 -5.36 14.56 -1.22
C ARG A 62 -6.38 13.74 -2.00
N GLY A 63 -6.71 12.53 -1.54
CA GLY A 63 -7.75 11.70 -2.13
C GLY A 63 -9.13 12.37 -2.09
N LEU A 64 -9.50 12.97 -0.96
CA LEU A 64 -10.75 13.74 -0.84
C LEU A 64 -10.77 14.97 -1.75
N ALA A 65 -9.65 15.68 -1.89
CA ALA A 65 -9.54 16.82 -2.80
C ALA A 65 -9.79 16.39 -4.26
N HIS A 66 -9.13 15.32 -4.73
CA HIS A 66 -9.38 14.75 -6.06
C HIS A 66 -10.83 14.28 -6.22
N ALA A 67 -11.43 13.65 -5.20
CA ALA A 67 -12.82 13.20 -5.26
C ALA A 67 -13.79 14.38 -5.46
N ARG A 68 -13.54 15.50 -4.77
CA ARG A 68 -14.35 16.71 -4.86
C ARG A 68 -14.10 17.51 -6.14
N SER A 69 -12.94 17.35 -6.78
CA SER A 69 -12.66 17.92 -8.10
C SER A 69 -13.10 17.03 -9.27
N GLY A 70 -13.73 15.87 -9.00
CA GLY A 70 -14.25 14.95 -10.01
C GLY A 70 -13.22 13.94 -10.57
N GLU A 71 -12.00 13.92 -10.04
CA GLU A 71 -10.94 12.99 -10.47
C GLU A 71 -10.99 11.69 -9.65
N LEU A 72 -11.98 10.84 -9.92
CA LEU A 72 -12.31 9.68 -9.07
C LEU A 72 -11.22 8.61 -9.04
N GLY A 73 -10.53 8.35 -10.16
CA GLY A 73 -9.44 7.38 -10.24
C GLY A 73 -8.23 7.79 -9.41
N ARG A 74 -7.87 9.08 -9.46
CA ARG A 74 -6.83 9.67 -8.59
C ARG A 74 -7.25 9.66 -7.13
N ALA A 75 -8.50 10.00 -6.85
CA ALA A 75 -9.05 9.93 -5.50
C ALA A 75 -8.93 8.53 -4.92
N GLN A 76 -9.35 7.51 -5.66
CA GLN A 76 -9.29 6.12 -5.22
C GLN A 76 -7.84 5.66 -5.02
N ALA A 77 -6.91 6.02 -5.91
CA ALA A 77 -5.50 5.69 -5.73
C ALA A 77 -4.92 6.24 -4.41
N HIS A 78 -5.20 7.50 -4.11
CA HIS A 78 -4.75 8.15 -2.87
C HIS A 78 -5.44 7.57 -1.63
N LEU A 79 -6.74 7.30 -1.68
CA LEU A 79 -7.45 6.68 -0.57
C LEU A 79 -6.98 5.24 -0.30
N LEU A 80 -6.61 4.47 -1.33
CA LEU A 80 -6.00 3.14 -1.16
C LEU A 80 -4.61 3.23 -0.52
N ARG A 81 -3.84 4.27 -0.81
CA ARG A 81 -2.58 4.55 -0.09
C ARG A 81 -2.83 4.91 1.38
N ALA A 82 -3.86 5.71 1.66
CA ALA A 82 -4.26 6.02 3.03
C ALA A 82 -4.69 4.76 3.79
N GLU A 83 -5.46 3.87 3.14
CA GLU A 83 -5.91 2.61 3.72
C GLU A 83 -4.73 1.72 4.07
N ARG A 84 -3.70 1.66 3.23
CA ARG A 84 -2.48 0.90 3.55
C ARG A 84 -1.77 1.38 4.81
N LEU A 85 -1.75 2.69 5.03
CA LEU A 85 -1.15 3.29 6.21
C LEU A 85 -2.02 3.09 7.46
N ALA A 86 -3.34 2.98 7.29
CA ALA A 86 -4.28 2.71 8.37
C ALA A 86 -5.44 1.79 7.92
N PRO A 87 -5.23 0.45 7.81
CA PRO A 87 -6.17 -0.47 7.15
C PRO A 87 -7.55 -0.58 7.80
N ARG A 88 -7.64 -0.19 9.08
CA ARG A 88 -8.85 -0.27 9.90
C ARG A 88 -9.43 1.11 10.23
N ASN A 89 -8.97 2.17 9.56
CA ASN A 89 -9.49 3.51 9.79
C ASN A 89 -10.87 3.69 9.14
N ALA A 90 -11.90 3.91 9.97
CA ALA A 90 -13.28 4.03 9.51
C ALA A 90 -13.50 5.20 8.52
N ALA A 91 -12.82 6.32 8.71
CA ALA A 91 -12.96 7.49 7.83
C ALA A 91 -12.39 7.21 6.42
N VAL A 92 -11.26 6.50 6.35
CA VAL A 92 -10.66 6.06 5.08
C VAL A 92 -11.57 5.05 4.36
N GLN A 93 -12.06 4.04 5.08
CA GLN A 93 -12.95 3.03 4.51
C GLN A 93 -14.26 3.64 4.00
N ALA A 94 -14.84 4.58 4.74
CA ALA A 94 -16.05 5.30 4.31
C ALA A 94 -15.80 6.19 3.08
N ALA A 95 -14.64 6.84 2.98
CA ALA A 95 -14.29 7.61 1.78
C ALA A 95 -14.07 6.70 0.57
N LEU A 96 -13.40 5.56 0.74
CA LEU A 96 -13.20 4.57 -0.32
C LEU A 96 -14.52 4.01 -0.84
N SER A 97 -15.46 3.69 0.04
CA SER A 97 -16.78 3.18 -0.38
C SER A 97 -17.56 4.24 -1.17
N GLN A 98 -17.53 5.50 -0.72
CA GLN A 98 -18.17 6.62 -1.44
C GLN A 98 -17.58 6.86 -2.83
N VAL A 99 -16.25 6.82 -2.97
CA VAL A 99 -15.59 7.01 -4.28
C VAL A 99 -15.86 5.80 -5.18
N SER A 100 -15.75 4.58 -4.66
CA SER A 100 -15.96 3.34 -5.43
C SER A 100 -17.41 3.18 -5.91
N ALA A 101 -18.38 3.72 -5.17
CA ALA A 101 -19.79 3.75 -5.60
C ALA A 101 -20.06 4.68 -6.79
N LYS A 102 -19.19 5.66 -7.04
CA LYS A 102 -19.30 6.60 -8.18
C LYS A 102 -18.53 6.13 -9.42
N LEU A 103 -17.64 5.15 -9.27
CA LEU A 103 -16.87 4.58 -10.36
C LEU A 103 -17.71 3.58 -11.17
N PRO A 104 -17.38 3.34 -12.45
CA PRO A 104 -18.08 2.35 -13.28
C PRO A 104 -18.05 0.95 -12.63
N ALA A 105 -19.11 0.16 -12.82
CA ALA A 105 -19.19 -1.18 -12.24
C ALA A 105 -18.02 -2.09 -12.65
N GLN A 106 -17.46 -1.88 -13.85
CA GLN A 106 -16.29 -2.58 -14.37
C GLN A 106 -15.00 -2.30 -13.57
N ALA A 107 -14.97 -1.22 -12.78
CA ALA A 107 -13.87 -0.91 -11.87
C ALA A 107 -13.93 -1.74 -10.57
N ASN A 108 -15.12 -2.20 -10.19
CA ASN A 108 -15.36 -2.93 -8.95
C ASN A 108 -15.06 -4.43 -9.14
N ASN A 109 -13.78 -4.77 -9.28
CA ASN A 109 -13.34 -6.15 -9.22
C ASN A 109 -13.17 -6.58 -7.75
N THR A 110 -14.15 -7.34 -7.24
CA THR A 110 -14.02 -8.03 -5.95
C THR A 110 -13.22 -9.31 -6.15
N PHE A 111 -12.04 -9.39 -5.53
CA PHE A 111 -11.17 -10.56 -5.59
C PHE A 111 -11.41 -11.47 -4.38
N SER A 112 -12.50 -12.24 -4.41
CA SER A 112 -12.82 -13.21 -3.37
C SER A 112 -12.20 -14.58 -3.66
N GLY A 113 -11.83 -15.31 -2.60
CA GLY A 113 -11.19 -16.62 -2.73
C GLY A 113 -11.02 -17.34 -1.39
N PRO A 114 -10.59 -18.62 -1.39
CA PRO A 114 -10.57 -19.45 -0.18
C PRO A 114 -9.62 -18.93 0.93
N LEU A 115 -8.68 -18.05 0.57
CA LEU A 115 -7.73 -17.44 1.49
C LEU A 115 -8.08 -15.98 1.86
N GLU A 116 -9.27 -15.48 1.53
CA GLU A 116 -9.69 -14.09 1.84
C GLU A 116 -9.61 -13.77 3.33
N TRP A 117 -9.85 -14.75 4.20
CA TRP A 117 -9.71 -14.58 5.65
C TRP A 117 -8.30 -14.15 6.09
N THR A 118 -7.27 -14.42 5.28
CA THR A 118 -5.89 -13.98 5.56
C THR A 118 -5.74 -12.45 5.44
N ASP A 119 -6.72 -11.73 4.86
CA ASP A 119 -6.77 -10.26 4.82
C ASP A 119 -7.21 -9.59 6.11
N ARG A 120 -7.67 -10.37 7.10
CA ARG A 120 -7.96 -9.84 8.44
C ARG A 120 -6.71 -9.33 9.16
N LEU A 121 -5.56 -9.91 8.82
CA LEU A 121 -4.25 -9.51 9.32
C LEU A 121 -3.41 -8.91 8.18
N THR A 122 -2.68 -7.85 8.48
CA THR A 122 -1.69 -7.26 7.58
C THR A 122 -0.48 -8.20 7.43
N LEU A 123 0.32 -8.03 6.36
CA LEU A 123 1.54 -8.85 6.22
C LEU A 123 2.54 -8.59 7.35
N ASN A 124 2.58 -7.37 7.88
CA ASN A 124 3.38 -7.03 9.06
C ASN A 124 2.90 -7.78 10.31
N GLU A 125 1.58 -7.92 10.52
CA GLU A 125 1.03 -8.70 11.63
C GLU A 125 1.32 -10.20 11.48
N TRP A 126 1.17 -10.74 10.26
CA TRP A 126 1.58 -12.11 9.94
C TRP A 126 3.07 -12.34 10.21
N GLY A 127 3.93 -11.44 9.72
CA GLY A 127 5.37 -11.47 9.97
C GLY A 127 5.71 -11.38 11.44
N GLY A 128 5.00 -10.53 12.20
CA GLY A 128 5.13 -10.42 13.66
C GLY A 128 4.75 -11.72 14.37
N LEU A 129 3.64 -12.35 14.00
CA LEU A 129 3.23 -13.65 14.56
C LEU A 129 4.22 -14.76 14.23
N ALA A 130 4.70 -14.82 12.99
CA ALA A 130 5.71 -15.79 12.58
C ALA A 130 7.01 -15.60 13.37
N LEU A 131 7.47 -14.35 13.52
CA LEU A 131 8.65 -14.01 14.29
C LEU A 131 8.50 -14.40 15.77
N LEU A 132 7.37 -14.07 16.39
CA LEU A 132 7.07 -14.47 17.77
C LEU A 132 7.06 -15.99 17.96
N GLY A 133 6.46 -16.72 17.01
CA GLY A 133 6.45 -18.18 17.02
C GLY A 133 7.86 -18.79 16.95
N VAL A 134 8.69 -18.29 16.03
CA VAL A 134 10.09 -18.73 15.89
C VAL A 134 10.91 -18.39 17.13
N TRP A 135 10.73 -17.20 17.71
CA TRP A 135 11.40 -16.81 18.96
C TRP A 135 10.99 -17.69 20.14
N ALA A 136 9.69 -17.93 20.32
CA ALA A 136 9.18 -18.80 21.37
C ALA A 136 9.75 -20.23 21.23
N TRP A 137 9.81 -20.74 19.99
CA TRP A 137 10.41 -22.04 19.73
C TRP A 137 11.91 -22.07 20.03
N GLY A 138 12.65 -21.04 19.62
CA GLY A 138 14.07 -20.89 19.90
C GLY A 138 14.38 -20.84 21.41
N VAL A 139 13.57 -20.13 22.19
CA VAL A 139 13.69 -20.07 23.66
C VAL A 139 13.48 -21.45 24.29
N LEU A 140 12.48 -22.21 23.84
CA LEU A 140 12.25 -23.58 24.34
C LEU A 140 13.41 -24.52 24.03
N LEU A 141 13.96 -24.46 22.82
CA LEU A 141 15.14 -25.23 22.41
C LEU A 141 16.37 -24.84 23.25
N LEU A 142 16.58 -23.55 23.48
CA LEU A 142 17.68 -23.04 24.29
C LEU A 142 17.56 -23.50 25.75
N LEU A 143 16.36 -23.41 26.34
CA LEU A 143 16.08 -23.87 27.70
C LEU A 143 16.32 -25.37 27.85
N GLY A 144 15.88 -26.18 26.87
CA GLY A 144 16.13 -27.62 26.86
C GLY A 144 17.62 -27.97 26.81
N ARG A 145 18.44 -27.12 26.15
CA ARG A 145 19.89 -27.32 26.04
C ARG A 145 20.66 -26.78 27.24
N TRP A 146 20.24 -25.64 27.81
CA TRP A 146 20.86 -25.03 28.99
C TRP A 146 20.52 -25.76 30.29
N ARG A 147 19.32 -26.34 30.38
CA ARG A 147 18.89 -27.14 31.53
C ARG A 147 18.33 -28.48 31.06
N PRO A 148 19.20 -29.51 30.91
CA PRO A 148 18.80 -30.83 30.42
C PRO A 148 17.66 -31.47 31.22
N ALA A 149 17.58 -31.17 32.53
CA ALA A 149 16.48 -31.62 33.40
C ALA A 149 15.09 -31.12 32.93
N LEU A 150 15.02 -30.01 32.20
CA LEU A 150 13.78 -29.45 31.64
C LEU A 150 13.47 -29.97 30.23
N SER A 151 14.39 -30.68 29.58
CA SER A 151 14.23 -31.12 28.19
C SER A 151 13.12 -32.17 28.00
N ALA A 152 13.02 -33.13 28.92
CA ALA A 152 11.98 -34.16 28.91
C ALA A 152 10.56 -33.60 29.15
N PRO A 153 10.30 -32.80 30.20
CA PRO A 153 8.96 -32.25 30.43
C PRO A 153 8.54 -31.22 29.37
N LEU A 154 9.48 -30.47 28.78
CA LEU A 154 9.16 -29.46 27.76
C LEU A 154 9.11 -30.00 26.33
N ARG A 155 9.39 -31.29 26.11
CA ARG A 155 9.50 -31.87 24.76
C ARG A 155 8.21 -31.70 23.95
N GLY A 156 7.05 -31.99 24.56
CA GLY A 156 5.74 -31.84 23.92
C GLY A 156 5.46 -30.39 23.51
N TYR A 157 5.72 -29.44 24.42
CA TYR A 157 5.58 -28.01 24.15
C TYR A 157 6.53 -27.54 23.04
N THR A 158 7.78 -28.01 23.05
CA THR A 158 8.78 -27.65 22.04
C THR A 158 8.35 -28.12 20.65
N ILE A 159 7.84 -29.34 20.53
CA ILE A 159 7.32 -29.87 19.25
C ILE A 159 6.05 -29.10 18.85
N GLY A 160 5.11 -28.90 19.77
CA GLY A 160 3.85 -28.20 19.49
C GLY A 160 4.05 -26.76 19.03
N VAL A 161 4.89 -25.99 19.74
CA VAL A 161 5.24 -24.61 19.35
C VAL A 161 6.02 -24.59 18.04
N GLY A 162 6.91 -25.55 17.80
CA GLY A 162 7.62 -25.69 16.53
C GLY A 162 6.67 -25.94 15.35
N CYS A 163 5.75 -26.89 15.47
CA CYS A 163 4.72 -27.14 14.46
C CYS A 163 3.86 -25.90 14.22
N LEU A 164 3.43 -25.20 15.28
CA LEU A 164 2.66 -23.97 15.17
C LEU A 164 3.44 -22.87 14.45
N ALA A 165 4.72 -22.68 14.76
CA ALA A 165 5.58 -21.70 14.09
C ALA A 165 5.72 -22.00 12.58
N VAL A 166 5.89 -23.27 12.21
CA VAL A 166 5.92 -23.70 10.80
C VAL A 166 4.60 -23.39 10.10
N ILE A 167 3.46 -23.69 10.74
CA ILE A 167 2.13 -23.41 10.19
C ILE A 167 1.94 -21.90 9.97
N ILE A 168 2.22 -21.07 10.98
CA ILE A 168 2.07 -19.60 10.88
C ILE A 168 2.99 -19.02 9.80
N THR A 169 4.21 -19.53 9.68
CA THR A 169 5.15 -19.12 8.62
C THR A 169 4.62 -19.50 7.25
N GLY A 170 4.10 -20.72 7.09
CA GLY A 170 3.46 -21.16 5.85
C GLY A 170 2.26 -20.31 5.47
N LEU A 171 1.41 -19.94 6.45
CA LEU A 171 0.27 -19.03 6.23
C LEU A 171 0.72 -17.62 5.85
N THR A 172 1.81 -17.12 6.44
CA THR A 172 2.39 -15.82 6.09
C THR A 172 2.86 -15.81 4.63
N ILE A 173 3.55 -16.86 4.19
CA ILE A 173 3.98 -17.03 2.80
C ILE A 173 2.76 -17.12 1.87
N ALA A 174 1.75 -17.91 2.23
CA ALA A 174 0.54 -18.05 1.43
C ALA A 174 -0.22 -16.72 1.28
N ALA A 175 -0.31 -15.93 2.36
CA ALA A 175 -0.88 -14.59 2.35
C ALA A 175 -0.09 -13.64 1.44
N TRP A 176 1.25 -13.68 1.52
CA TRP A 176 2.12 -12.86 0.67
C TRP A 176 1.99 -13.23 -0.82
N VAL A 177 2.09 -14.52 -1.18
CA VAL A 177 1.96 -15.00 -2.56
C VAL A 177 0.61 -14.58 -3.14
N ARG A 178 -0.48 -14.77 -2.39
CA ARG A 178 -1.81 -14.37 -2.86
C ARG A 178 -1.87 -12.88 -3.15
N ARG A 179 -1.38 -12.03 -2.25
CA ARG A 179 -1.39 -10.57 -2.43
C ARG A 179 -0.50 -10.12 -3.57
N ALA A 180 0.65 -10.77 -3.77
CA ALA A 180 1.54 -10.52 -4.90
C ALA A 180 0.88 -10.83 -6.26
N HIS A 181 -0.16 -11.68 -6.28
CA HIS A 181 -0.93 -11.97 -7.49
C HIS A 181 -2.18 -11.10 -7.67
N LEU A 182 -2.56 -10.29 -6.66
CA LEU A 182 -3.62 -9.31 -6.81
C LEU A 182 -3.16 -8.16 -7.73
N PRO A 183 -4.10 -7.45 -8.38
CA PRO A 183 -3.77 -6.25 -9.13
C PRO A 183 -3.00 -5.22 -8.30
N ASP A 184 -1.86 -4.80 -8.84
CA ASP A 184 -0.91 -3.85 -8.23
C ASP A 184 -1.02 -2.45 -8.83
N ALA A 185 -1.97 -2.21 -9.75
CA ALA A 185 -2.11 -0.96 -10.47
C ALA A 185 -3.59 -0.54 -10.62
N LEU A 186 -3.80 0.79 -10.65
CA LEU A 186 -5.10 1.42 -10.78
C LEU A 186 -5.10 2.43 -11.93
N VAL A 187 -6.14 2.37 -12.77
CA VAL A 187 -6.33 3.32 -13.87
C VAL A 187 -6.85 4.65 -13.34
N LEU A 188 -6.15 5.74 -13.67
CA LEU A 188 -6.40 7.07 -13.09
C LEU A 188 -7.39 7.92 -13.87
N ARG A 189 -7.59 7.65 -15.16
CA ARG A 189 -8.39 8.47 -16.07
C ARG A 189 -9.41 7.62 -16.82
N PRO A 190 -10.57 8.18 -17.18
CA PRO A 190 -11.53 7.48 -18.03
C PRO A 190 -10.94 7.18 -19.41
N ASP A 191 -11.45 6.12 -20.03
CA ASP A 191 -11.11 5.66 -21.38
C ASP A 191 -9.60 5.58 -21.67
N THR A 192 -8.84 5.09 -20.68
CA THR A 192 -7.39 4.92 -20.83
C THR A 192 -7.12 3.88 -21.91
N VAL A 193 -6.55 4.33 -23.02
CA VAL A 193 -6.29 3.49 -24.20
C VAL A 193 -5.12 2.55 -23.94
N VAL A 194 -5.40 1.25 -24.03
CA VAL A 194 -4.40 0.19 -24.02
C VAL A 194 -3.99 -0.11 -25.47
N ARG A 195 -2.68 -0.16 -25.73
CA ARG A 195 -2.12 -0.35 -27.08
C ARG A 195 -1.52 -1.74 -27.25
N VAL A 196 -1.41 -2.20 -28.49
CA VAL A 196 -0.78 -3.50 -28.81
C VAL A 196 0.75 -3.51 -28.66
N SER A 197 1.39 -2.34 -28.68
CA SER A 197 2.85 -2.17 -28.62
C SER A 197 3.20 -0.90 -27.83
N PRO A 198 4.38 -0.81 -27.17
CA PRO A 198 4.83 0.36 -26.40
C PRO A 198 5.30 1.51 -27.31
N LEU A 199 4.44 1.91 -28.26
CA LEU A 199 4.66 3.02 -29.18
C LEU A 199 3.41 3.91 -29.17
N GLU A 200 3.61 5.23 -29.26
CA GLU A 200 2.48 6.17 -29.28
C GLU A 200 1.56 5.99 -30.49
N GLU A 201 2.12 5.54 -31.61
CA GLU A 201 1.41 5.32 -32.87
C GLU A 201 0.80 3.91 -32.98
N ALA A 202 1.04 3.03 -32.00
CA ALA A 202 0.52 1.67 -32.04
C ALA A 202 -1.01 1.65 -31.99
N ARG A 203 -1.63 0.72 -32.71
CA ARG A 203 -3.09 0.58 -32.75
C ARG A 203 -3.68 0.39 -31.35
N PRO A 204 -4.81 1.03 -31.03
CA PRO A 204 -5.53 0.78 -29.80
C PRO A 204 -6.05 -0.67 -29.80
N ALA A 205 -5.84 -1.38 -28.70
CA ALA A 205 -6.32 -2.75 -28.49
C ALA A 205 -7.69 -2.74 -27.79
N PHE A 206 -7.77 -2.03 -26.66
CA PHE A 206 -8.99 -1.86 -25.86
C PHE A 206 -8.84 -0.63 -24.95
N SER A 207 -9.91 -0.20 -24.29
CA SER A 207 -9.87 0.85 -23.26
C SER A 207 -10.16 0.28 -21.88
N LEU A 208 -9.54 0.88 -20.86
CA LEU A 208 -9.81 0.59 -19.46
C LEU A 208 -10.66 1.70 -18.83
N ALA A 209 -11.62 1.29 -18.00
CA ALA A 209 -12.43 2.21 -17.21
C ALA A 209 -11.60 2.88 -16.10
N GLU A 210 -11.98 4.09 -15.73
CA GLU A 210 -11.43 4.78 -14.56
C GLU A 210 -11.62 3.92 -13.30
N GLY A 211 -10.59 3.84 -12.44
CA GLY A 211 -10.63 3.03 -11.23
C GLY A 211 -10.48 1.53 -11.46
N ALA A 212 -10.34 1.07 -12.71
CA ALA A 212 -10.07 -0.34 -12.98
C ALA A 212 -8.74 -0.78 -12.36
N ARG A 213 -8.77 -1.93 -11.69
CA ARG A 213 -7.59 -2.57 -11.11
C ARG A 213 -6.98 -3.56 -12.10
N VAL A 214 -5.71 -3.35 -12.45
CA VAL A 214 -4.95 -4.16 -13.41
C VAL A 214 -3.64 -4.64 -12.80
N ARG A 215 -3.09 -5.72 -13.36
CA ARG A 215 -1.70 -6.10 -13.06
C ARG A 215 -0.78 -5.31 -13.97
N SER A 216 0.31 -4.80 -13.43
CA SER A 216 1.32 -4.05 -14.17
C SER A 216 2.67 -4.75 -14.11
N SER A 217 3.39 -4.73 -15.22
CA SER A 217 4.81 -5.07 -15.27
C SER A 217 5.59 -3.88 -15.81
N GLU A 218 6.76 -3.60 -15.23
CA GLU A 218 7.64 -2.55 -15.74
C GLU A 218 8.12 -2.88 -17.13
N ALA A 219 8.23 -1.83 -17.94
CA ALA A 219 8.89 -1.91 -19.21
C ALA A 219 9.72 -0.66 -19.50
N PRO A 220 10.68 -0.76 -20.43
CA PRO A 220 11.50 0.37 -20.82
C PRO A 220 10.67 1.55 -21.32
N ASN A 221 11.24 2.76 -21.20
CA ASN A 221 10.76 3.98 -21.85
C ASN A 221 9.40 4.52 -21.36
N GLY A 222 9.05 4.31 -20.09
CA GLY A 222 7.85 4.92 -19.49
C GLY A 222 6.53 4.21 -19.83
N TRP A 223 6.62 3.00 -20.38
CA TRP A 223 5.48 2.13 -20.64
C TRP A 223 5.31 1.08 -19.56
N LEU A 224 4.06 0.69 -19.34
CA LEU A 224 3.68 -0.40 -18.46
C LEU A 224 2.89 -1.42 -19.28
N LEU A 225 3.28 -2.68 -19.17
CA LEU A 225 2.45 -3.78 -19.65
C LEU A 225 1.35 -3.99 -18.61
N VAL A 226 0.10 -3.85 -19.02
CA VAL A 226 -1.06 -4.08 -18.18
C VAL A 226 -1.78 -5.36 -18.58
N GLU A 227 -2.28 -6.06 -17.58
CA GLU A 227 -3.17 -7.19 -17.75
C GLU A 227 -4.49 -6.91 -17.02
N GLU A 228 -5.59 -7.04 -17.76
CA GLU A 228 -6.94 -6.97 -17.20
C GLU A 228 -7.31 -8.33 -16.58
N PRO A 229 -7.53 -8.43 -15.25
CA PRO A 229 -7.70 -9.71 -14.58
C PRO A 229 -8.95 -10.49 -15.01
N SER A 230 -10.03 -9.78 -15.38
CA SER A 230 -11.33 -10.37 -15.74
C SER A 230 -11.31 -11.02 -17.13
N THR A 231 -10.68 -10.36 -18.10
CA THR A 231 -10.64 -10.81 -19.50
C THR A 231 -9.33 -11.50 -19.88
N ARG A 232 -8.30 -11.40 -19.02
CA ARG A 232 -6.90 -11.80 -19.30
C ARG A 232 -6.34 -11.19 -20.58
N ARG A 233 -6.81 -10.00 -20.95
CA ARG A 233 -6.25 -9.22 -22.06
C ARG A 233 -5.03 -8.46 -21.59
N PHE A 234 -4.03 -8.38 -22.45
CA PHE A 234 -2.78 -7.68 -22.20
C PHE A 234 -2.60 -6.53 -23.18
N GLY A 235 -1.90 -5.49 -22.75
CA GLY A 235 -1.39 -4.47 -23.64
C GLY A 235 -0.65 -3.37 -22.90
N TRP A 236 -0.35 -2.28 -23.60
CA TRP A 236 0.61 -1.27 -23.16
C TRP A 236 -0.09 0.04 -22.84
N VAL A 237 0.23 0.62 -21.68
CA VAL A 237 -0.27 1.92 -21.22
C VAL A 237 0.89 2.76 -20.73
N LYS A 238 0.78 4.09 -20.86
CA LYS A 238 1.77 5.01 -20.30
C LYS A 238 1.70 5.04 -18.77
N ALA A 239 2.85 5.16 -18.13
CA ALA A 239 2.94 5.16 -16.66
C ALA A 239 2.16 6.30 -15.98
N ASP A 240 1.91 7.43 -16.66
CA ASP A 240 1.18 8.58 -16.11
C ASP A 240 -0.35 8.39 -16.02
N ALA A 241 -0.88 7.41 -16.77
CA ALA A 241 -2.29 7.07 -16.75
C ALA A 241 -2.64 6.06 -15.64
N ILE A 242 -1.64 5.53 -14.94
CA ILE A 242 -1.80 4.45 -13.97
C ILE A 242 -1.08 4.79 -12.67
N ALA A 243 -1.74 4.59 -11.54
CA ALA A 243 -1.11 4.61 -10.25
C ALA A 243 -0.79 3.17 -9.82
N ARG A 244 0.50 2.91 -9.59
CA ARG A 244 0.90 1.71 -8.86
C ARG A 244 0.52 1.81 -7.39
N LEU A 245 0.09 0.67 -6.91
CA LEU A 245 -0.31 0.39 -5.56
C LEU A 245 0.73 -0.63 -5.04
N PRO A 246 1.87 -0.20 -4.45
CA PRO A 246 2.91 -1.10 -3.93
C PRO A 246 2.36 -2.18 -2.99
N LEU A 247 2.88 -3.42 -3.07
CA LEU A 247 2.52 -4.49 -2.14
C LEU A 247 2.93 -4.11 -0.71
N LEU A 248 2.05 -4.33 0.27
CA LEU A 248 2.41 -4.40 1.69
C LEU A 248 2.62 -5.86 2.05
#